data_AF-A0A3C0ZV12-F1
#
_entry.id   AF-A0A3C0ZV12-F1
#
_cell.length_a   1.000
_cell.length_b   1.000
_cell.length_c   1.000
_cell.angle_alpha   90.00
_cell.angle_beta   90.00
_cell.angle_gamma   90.00
#
_symmetry.space_group_name_H-M   'P 1'
#
loop_
_entity.id
_entity.type
_entity.pdbx_description
1 polymer ?
#
loop_
_entity_poly.entity_id
_entity_poly.type
_entity_poly.pdbx_seq_one_letter_code
_entity_poly.pdbx_strand_id
1 'polypeptide(L)'
;PNMAGKSTYMRQVALIVLMAQIGSFVPADKARLCVTDRIFTRVGASDDLGSGQSTFMVEMNEVSNILRNATSKSLLILDEIGRGTSTFDGMSIAWAVVEHISNRRYLGAKTLFATHYHELTELEGKISGVKNYCVAVRESGENIVFLRKIVRGGADKSYGIQVARLAGLPDLVIDRAMELVSQLSDNDITARLQSLDGKGGTSAGKKNGSKPVHYDDVDLAQMSLFDTTSDEDVLKELSEVDIQNLTPLDALNTLYRLQSRLKNRWSAHEPS
;
A
#
# COMPACT_ATOMS: atom_id res chain seq x y z
N PRO A 1 10.01 3.78 8.00
CA PRO A 1 11.09 4.54 7.31
C PRO A 1 12.10 3.63 6.56
N ASN A 2 12.62 4.11 5.42
CA ASN A 2 13.53 3.34 4.53
C ASN A 2 15.00 3.31 4.91
N MET A 3 15.38 3.98 5.98
CA MET A 3 16.73 3.92 6.56
C MET A 3 16.76 3.27 7.95
N ALA A 4 15.66 2.65 8.35
CA ALA A 4 15.44 2.19 9.72
C ALA A 4 16.04 0.80 10.02
N GLY A 5 16.58 0.09 9.01
CA GLY A 5 17.21 -1.21 9.18
C GLY A 5 16.29 -2.42 8.98
N LYS A 6 15.11 -2.25 8.37
CA LYS A 6 14.18 -3.36 8.03
C LYS A 6 14.88 -4.42 7.16
N SER A 7 15.46 -4.01 6.03
CA SER A 7 16.15 -4.92 5.11
C SER A 7 17.38 -5.55 5.74
N THR A 8 18.12 -4.81 6.57
CA THR A 8 19.26 -5.33 7.34
C THR A 8 18.82 -6.45 8.29
N TYR A 9 17.74 -6.22 9.05
CA TYR A 9 17.19 -7.22 9.97
C TYR A 9 16.75 -8.49 9.22
N MET A 10 16.05 -8.33 8.09
CA MET A 10 15.62 -9.48 7.30
C MET A 10 16.79 -10.28 6.74
N ARG A 11 17.80 -9.61 6.15
CA ARG A 11 19.02 -10.27 5.66
C ARG A 11 19.77 -10.97 6.78
N GLN A 12 19.86 -10.36 7.97
CA GLN A 12 20.48 -10.96 9.14
C GLN A 12 19.78 -12.28 9.52
N VAL A 13 18.44 -12.33 9.52
CA VAL A 13 17.69 -13.57 9.81
C VAL A 13 17.99 -14.67 8.79
N ALA A 14 18.01 -14.34 7.48
CA ALA A 14 18.38 -15.31 6.44
C ALA A 14 19.79 -15.87 6.65
N LEU A 15 20.77 -14.99 6.92
CA LEU A 15 22.15 -15.40 7.16
C LEU A 15 22.28 -16.30 8.39
N ILE A 16 21.59 -15.98 9.49
CA ILE A 16 21.58 -16.81 10.70
C ILE A 16 21.05 -18.22 10.40
N VAL A 17 19.96 -18.33 9.64
CA VAL A 17 19.38 -19.64 9.26
C VAL A 17 20.34 -20.43 8.38
N LEU A 18 20.95 -19.79 7.38
CA LEU A 18 21.93 -20.42 6.50
C LEU A 18 23.17 -20.90 7.30
N MET A 19 23.73 -20.04 8.14
CA MET A 19 24.88 -20.36 8.99
C MET A 19 24.62 -21.55 9.91
N ALA A 20 23.45 -21.62 10.52
CA ALA A 20 23.07 -22.76 11.37
C ALA A 20 22.97 -24.07 10.56
N GLN A 21 22.41 -24.01 9.34
CA GLN A 21 22.24 -25.21 8.51
C GLN A 21 23.51 -25.70 7.83
N ILE A 22 24.55 -24.87 7.71
CA ILE A 22 25.91 -25.31 7.32
C ILE A 22 26.72 -25.83 8.52
N GLY A 23 26.15 -25.84 9.73
CA GLY A 23 26.82 -26.32 10.95
C GLY A 23 27.71 -25.30 11.64
N SER A 24 27.63 -24.01 11.28
CA SER A 24 28.41 -22.94 11.90
C SER A 24 27.72 -22.40 13.17
N PHE A 25 28.50 -21.78 14.06
CA PHE A 25 27.94 -20.90 15.08
C PHE A 25 27.26 -19.68 14.44
N VAL A 26 26.26 -19.13 15.11
CA VAL A 26 25.48 -18.00 14.62
C VAL A 26 25.69 -16.76 15.48
N PRO A 27 25.63 -15.55 14.91
CA PRO A 27 25.80 -14.30 15.64
C PRO A 27 24.56 -13.93 16.45
N ALA A 28 24.33 -14.65 17.55
CA ALA A 28 23.25 -14.38 18.50
C ALA A 28 23.61 -14.91 19.90
N ASP A 29 23.12 -14.25 20.96
CA ASP A 29 23.28 -14.74 22.34
C ASP A 29 22.63 -16.13 22.53
N LYS A 30 21.52 -16.38 21.82
CA LYS A 30 20.83 -17.68 21.76
C LYS A 30 20.00 -17.77 20.47
N ALA A 31 20.01 -18.93 19.82
CA ALA A 31 19.20 -19.20 18.63
C ALA A 31 18.48 -20.55 18.73
N ARG A 32 17.17 -20.56 18.47
CA ARG A 32 16.37 -21.78 18.26
C ARG A 32 15.74 -21.69 16.88
N LEU A 33 16.26 -22.48 15.95
CA LEU A 33 15.92 -22.41 14.53
C LEU A 33 15.24 -23.70 14.09
N CYS A 34 14.28 -23.58 13.18
CA CYS A 34 13.74 -24.74 12.47
C CYS A 34 14.63 -25.06 11.28
N VAL A 35 14.65 -26.32 10.83
CA VAL A 35 15.29 -26.67 9.56
C VAL A 35 14.42 -26.15 8.43
N THR A 36 15.00 -25.26 7.62
CA THR A 36 14.38 -24.67 6.45
C THR A 36 14.82 -25.40 5.19
N ASP A 37 13.89 -25.70 4.29
CA ASP A 37 14.19 -26.38 3.02
C ASP A 37 14.76 -25.41 1.98
N ARG A 38 14.21 -24.19 1.91
CA ARG A 38 14.64 -23.12 1.00
C ARG A 38 14.47 -21.75 1.65
N ILE A 39 15.41 -20.85 1.37
CA ILE A 39 15.32 -19.43 1.70
C ILE A 39 14.98 -18.68 0.41
N PHE A 40 13.82 -18.05 0.37
CA PHE A 40 13.38 -17.21 -0.73
C PHE A 40 13.52 -15.74 -0.35
N THR A 41 14.09 -14.94 -1.25
CA THR A 41 14.29 -13.52 -1.03
C THR A 41 13.78 -12.72 -2.21
N ARG A 42 12.84 -11.82 -1.95
CA ARG A 42 12.57 -10.63 -2.77
C ARG A 42 13.09 -9.44 -1.99
N VAL A 43 14.36 -9.10 -2.18
CA VAL A 43 14.97 -7.91 -1.57
C VAL A 43 15.55 -7.13 -2.72
N GLY A 44 14.96 -5.97 -3.03
CA GLY A 44 15.24 -5.20 -4.24
C GLY A 44 16.72 -5.21 -4.63
N ALA A 45 17.02 -5.79 -5.78
CA ALA A 45 18.27 -5.57 -6.48
C ALA A 45 18.13 -4.23 -7.22
N SER A 46 19.15 -3.39 -7.08
CA SER A 46 19.35 -2.16 -7.86
C SER A 46 18.98 -2.38 -9.32
N ASP A 47 18.17 -1.47 -9.85
CA ASP A 47 17.47 -1.55 -11.13
C ASP A 47 18.33 -2.17 -12.25
N ASP A 48 17.93 -3.34 -12.74
CA ASP A 48 18.44 -3.87 -13.99
C ASP A 48 17.58 -3.31 -15.14
N LEU A 49 17.87 -2.05 -15.53
CA LEU A 49 17.23 -1.37 -16.66
C LEU A 49 17.55 -2.05 -18.03
N GLY A 50 18.41 -3.07 -18.06
CA GLY A 50 18.93 -3.65 -19.31
C GLY A 50 18.03 -4.66 -20.01
N SER A 51 16.97 -5.16 -19.37
CA SER A 51 16.22 -6.34 -19.86
C SER A 51 15.01 -6.04 -20.75
N GLY A 52 14.61 -4.77 -20.92
CA GLY A 52 13.41 -4.39 -21.68
C GLY A 52 12.08 -4.86 -21.05
N GLN A 53 12.13 -5.43 -19.83
CA GLN A 53 10.95 -5.80 -19.04
C GLN A 53 10.64 -4.69 -18.03
N SER A 54 9.35 -4.45 -17.76
CA SER A 54 8.95 -3.55 -16.67
C SER A 54 9.50 -4.08 -15.34
N THR A 55 10.06 -3.19 -14.51
CA THR A 55 10.55 -3.53 -13.16
C THR A 55 9.47 -4.20 -12.31
N PHE A 56 8.21 -3.78 -12.48
CA PHE A 56 7.06 -4.41 -11.84
C PHE A 56 6.82 -5.84 -12.35
N MET A 57 7.01 -6.11 -13.65
CA MET A 57 6.84 -7.46 -14.18
C MET A 57 7.95 -8.41 -13.68
N VAL A 58 9.19 -7.93 -13.56
CA VAL A 58 10.29 -8.69 -12.93
C VAL A 58 9.94 -9.01 -11.47
N GLU A 59 9.45 -8.00 -10.74
CA GLU A 59 8.99 -8.17 -9.36
C GLU A 59 7.88 -9.24 -9.26
N MET A 60 6.86 -9.18 -10.12
CA MET A 60 5.77 -10.15 -10.11
C MET A 60 6.22 -11.56 -10.49
N ASN A 61 7.19 -11.68 -11.40
CA ASN A 61 7.78 -12.99 -11.74
C ASN A 61 8.57 -13.57 -10.56
N GLU A 62 9.31 -12.75 -9.81
CA GLU A 62 9.99 -13.18 -8.59
C GLU A 62 8.99 -13.63 -7.52
N VAL A 63 7.94 -12.85 -7.26
CA VAL A 63 6.87 -13.24 -6.32
C VAL A 63 6.19 -14.54 -6.77
N SER A 64 5.87 -14.66 -8.07
CA SER A 64 5.27 -15.88 -8.63
C SER A 64 6.17 -17.11 -8.43
N ASN A 65 7.47 -16.96 -8.68
CA ASN A 65 8.44 -18.03 -8.48
C ASN A 65 8.53 -18.46 -7.00
N ILE A 66 8.50 -17.50 -6.07
CA ILE A 66 8.48 -17.79 -4.63
C ILE A 66 7.23 -18.57 -4.27
N LEU A 67 6.04 -18.08 -4.65
CA LEU A 67 4.77 -18.71 -4.29
C LEU A 67 4.60 -20.12 -4.88
N ARG A 68 5.12 -20.36 -6.08
CA ARG A 68 5.03 -21.69 -6.74
C ARG A 68 5.98 -22.74 -6.14
N ASN A 69 7.12 -22.31 -5.57
CA ASN A 69 8.18 -23.23 -5.17
C ASN A 69 8.43 -23.28 -3.67
N ALA A 70 7.86 -22.35 -2.90
CA ALA A 70 7.91 -22.36 -1.45
C ALA A 70 7.06 -23.50 -0.88
N THR A 71 7.50 -24.02 0.27
CA THR A 71 6.75 -24.98 1.07
C THR A 71 6.48 -24.40 2.45
N SER A 72 5.68 -25.09 3.26
CA SER A 72 5.46 -24.73 4.66
C SER A 72 6.73 -24.75 5.53
N LYS A 73 7.83 -25.34 5.04
CA LYS A 73 9.15 -25.37 5.69
C LYS A 73 10.08 -24.26 5.20
N SER A 74 9.68 -23.48 4.20
CA SER A 74 10.51 -22.43 3.63
C SER A 74 10.52 -21.17 4.49
N LEU A 75 11.60 -20.40 4.37
CA LEU A 75 11.73 -19.05 4.92
C LEU A 75 11.61 -18.05 3.77
N LEU A 76 10.64 -17.15 3.86
CA LEU A 76 10.39 -16.11 2.86
C LEU A 76 10.79 -14.76 3.44
N ILE A 77 11.53 -13.98 2.67
CA ILE A 77 11.89 -12.59 2.97
C ILE A 77 11.40 -11.75 1.81
N LEU A 78 10.41 -10.90 2.07
CA LEU A 78 9.74 -10.08 1.07
C LEU A 78 9.88 -8.61 1.48
N ASP A 79 10.51 -7.82 0.63
CA ASP A 79 10.74 -6.39 0.83
C ASP A 79 10.01 -5.61 -0.26
N GLU A 80 9.08 -4.74 0.15
CA GLU A 80 8.47 -3.72 -0.69
C GLU A 80 7.70 -4.23 -1.92
N ILE A 81 6.93 -5.32 -1.78
CA ILE A 81 6.04 -5.81 -2.85
C ILE A 81 4.96 -4.77 -3.20
N GLY A 82 4.70 -4.57 -4.48
CA GLY A 82 3.64 -3.75 -5.04
C GLY A 82 4.06 -2.31 -5.35
N ARG A 83 5.31 -1.92 -5.11
CA ARG A 83 5.74 -0.52 -5.24
C ARG A 83 5.89 -0.01 -6.67
N GLY A 84 6.10 -0.90 -7.65
CA GLY A 84 6.30 -0.52 -9.05
C GLY A 84 5.02 -0.23 -9.85
N THR A 85 3.85 -0.17 -9.21
CA THR A 85 2.54 -0.01 -9.86
C THR A 85 1.66 1.00 -9.10
N SER A 86 0.39 1.15 -9.51
CA SER A 86 -0.60 1.97 -8.83
C SER A 86 -0.70 1.58 -7.35
N THR A 87 -0.90 2.55 -6.46
CA THR A 87 -0.91 2.32 -5.02
C THR A 87 -1.95 1.27 -4.61
N PHE A 88 -3.14 1.32 -5.22
CA PHE A 88 -4.23 0.38 -4.93
C PHE A 88 -3.98 -1.02 -5.48
N ASP A 89 -3.44 -1.15 -6.69
CA ASP A 89 -3.11 -2.46 -7.25
C ASP A 89 -1.97 -3.12 -6.45
N GLY A 90 -0.93 -2.34 -6.14
CA GLY A 90 0.21 -2.79 -5.35
C GLY A 90 -0.20 -3.25 -3.96
N MET A 91 -1.06 -2.48 -3.29
CA MET A 91 -1.68 -2.84 -2.01
C MET A 91 -2.46 -4.14 -2.09
N SER A 92 -3.35 -4.25 -3.08
CA SER A 92 -4.25 -5.39 -3.25
C SER A 92 -3.46 -6.68 -3.52
N ILE A 93 -2.42 -6.60 -4.35
CA ILE A 93 -1.52 -7.72 -4.60
C ILE A 93 -0.75 -8.10 -3.34
N ALA A 94 -0.15 -7.13 -2.64
CA ALA A 94 0.59 -7.38 -1.41
C ALA A 94 -0.29 -8.04 -0.33
N TRP A 95 -1.53 -7.58 -0.18
CA TRP A 95 -2.52 -8.19 0.70
C TRP A 95 -2.79 -9.65 0.33
N ALA A 96 -3.14 -9.91 -0.93
CA ALA A 96 -3.45 -11.26 -1.40
C ALA A 96 -2.27 -12.22 -1.23
N VAL A 97 -1.03 -11.73 -1.43
CA VAL A 97 0.21 -12.48 -1.17
C VAL A 97 0.32 -12.84 0.32
N VAL A 98 0.07 -11.90 1.23
CA VAL A 98 0.10 -12.16 2.69
C VAL A 98 -0.94 -13.21 3.08
N GLU A 99 -2.17 -13.12 2.57
CA GLU A 99 -3.23 -14.11 2.81
C GLU A 99 -2.81 -15.51 2.35
N HIS A 100 -2.30 -15.63 1.12
CA HIS A 100 -1.86 -16.89 0.56
C HIS A 100 -0.74 -17.53 1.39
N ILE A 101 0.27 -16.73 1.76
CA ILE A 101 1.44 -17.18 2.52
C ILE A 101 1.04 -17.61 3.93
N SER A 102 0.21 -16.84 4.62
CA SER A 102 -0.15 -17.08 6.02
C SER A 102 -1.10 -18.28 6.18
N ASN A 103 -1.89 -18.59 5.15
CA ASN A 103 -2.84 -19.68 5.20
C ASN A 103 -2.13 -21.04 5.14
N ARG A 104 -2.22 -21.80 6.24
CA ARG A 104 -1.61 -23.14 6.37
C ARG A 104 -2.16 -24.19 5.42
N ARG A 105 -3.35 -23.99 4.85
CA ARG A 105 -3.91 -24.90 3.84
C ARG A 105 -3.29 -24.68 2.46
N TYR A 106 -2.79 -23.47 2.19
CA TYR A 106 -2.16 -23.14 0.92
C TYR A 106 -0.63 -23.24 1.01
N LEU A 107 -0.01 -22.45 1.90
CA LEU A 107 1.44 -22.43 2.05
C LEU A 107 1.88 -22.52 3.52
N GLY A 108 1.48 -21.56 4.36
CA GLY A 108 1.83 -21.56 5.79
C GLY A 108 3.32 -21.43 6.09
N ALA A 109 4.07 -20.75 5.24
CA ALA A 109 5.52 -20.60 5.37
C ALA A 109 5.91 -19.49 6.37
N LYS A 110 7.12 -19.57 6.93
CA LYS A 110 7.64 -18.50 7.81
C LYS A 110 8.07 -17.33 6.96
N THR A 111 7.53 -16.15 7.24
CA THR A 111 7.73 -14.99 6.35
C THR A 111 8.07 -13.74 7.15
N LEU A 112 9.08 -13.01 6.67
CA LEU A 112 9.32 -11.62 7.02
C LEU A 112 8.87 -10.76 5.84
N PHE A 113 7.92 -9.86 6.09
CA PHE A 113 7.35 -8.97 5.09
C PHE A 113 7.60 -7.53 5.52
N ALA A 114 8.43 -6.79 4.78
CA ALA A 114 8.62 -5.36 4.96
C ALA A 114 7.79 -4.58 3.95
N THR A 115 7.03 -3.60 4.43
CA THR A 115 6.11 -2.81 3.61
C THR A 115 6.09 -1.33 4.00
N HIS A 116 5.58 -0.50 3.10
CA HIS A 116 5.16 0.88 3.37
C HIS A 116 3.66 1.05 3.47
N TYR A 117 2.91 0.03 3.06
CA TYR A 117 1.47 0.01 3.16
C TYR A 117 1.07 -0.13 4.63
N HIS A 118 0.60 0.97 5.22
CA HIS A 118 0.19 1.00 6.61
C HIS A 118 -1.09 0.19 6.82
N GLU A 119 -1.94 0.15 5.81
CA GLU A 119 -3.20 -0.59 5.73
C GLU A 119 -2.98 -2.10 5.93
N LEU A 120 -1.83 -2.64 5.52
CA LEU A 120 -1.48 -4.05 5.76
C LEU A 120 -1.24 -4.36 7.25
N THR A 121 -1.03 -3.35 8.10
CA THR A 121 -0.91 -3.58 9.55
C THR A 121 -2.24 -4.03 10.16
N GLU A 122 -3.38 -3.70 9.54
CA GLU A 122 -4.69 -4.17 10.00
C GLU A 122 -4.91 -5.68 9.82
N LEU A 123 -4.01 -6.36 9.12
CA LEU A 123 -4.05 -7.81 8.96
C LEU A 123 -3.75 -8.56 10.26
N GLU A 124 -3.01 -7.95 11.20
CA GLU A 124 -2.85 -8.51 12.54
C GLU A 124 -4.22 -8.53 13.23
N GLY A 125 -4.68 -9.73 13.62
CA GLY A 125 -6.00 -9.93 14.22
C GLY A 125 -7.06 -10.40 13.22
N LYS A 126 -6.94 -10.05 11.93
CA LYS A 126 -7.81 -10.58 10.86
C LYS A 126 -7.29 -11.91 10.33
N ILE A 127 -5.98 -12.01 10.10
CA ILE A 127 -5.31 -13.21 9.58
C ILE A 127 -4.53 -13.89 10.70
N SER A 128 -4.84 -15.17 10.95
CA SER A 128 -4.13 -15.97 11.94
C SER A 128 -2.65 -16.16 11.56
N GLY A 129 -1.76 -15.82 12.50
CA GLY A 129 -0.31 -15.96 12.32
C GLY A 129 0.41 -14.68 11.88
N VAL A 130 -0.32 -13.64 11.46
CA VAL A 130 0.24 -12.33 11.14
C VAL A 130 0.49 -11.55 12.43
N LYS A 131 1.66 -10.91 12.53
CA LYS A 131 2.07 -10.09 13.67
C LYS A 131 2.84 -8.88 13.18
N ASN A 132 2.49 -7.69 13.65
CA ASN A 132 3.18 -6.47 13.27
C ASN A 132 4.41 -6.22 14.13
N TYR A 133 5.45 -5.75 13.44
CA TYR A 133 6.66 -5.23 14.06
C TYR A 133 7.08 -3.97 13.33
N CYS A 134 7.61 -3.01 14.08
CA CYS A 134 8.14 -1.77 13.55
C CYS A 134 9.55 -1.51 14.11
N VAL A 135 10.27 -0.60 13.47
CA VAL A 135 11.56 -0.13 14.01
C VAL A 135 11.27 0.97 15.02
N ALA A 136 11.82 0.84 16.22
CA ALA A 136 11.70 1.85 17.26
C ALA A 136 12.35 3.18 16.82
N VAL A 137 11.57 4.25 16.92
CA VAL A 137 11.96 5.63 16.65
C VAL A 137 11.88 6.40 17.96
N ARG A 138 12.88 7.21 18.26
CA ARG A 138 12.87 8.16 19.38
C ARG A 138 12.79 9.58 18.82
N GLU A 139 11.74 10.30 19.20
CA GLU A 139 11.61 11.73 18.90
C GLU A 139 12.44 12.54 19.92
N SER A 140 13.10 13.60 19.46
CA SER A 140 13.91 14.52 20.25
C SER A 140 13.67 15.94 19.73
N GLY A 141 12.60 16.58 20.22
CA GLY A 141 12.09 17.82 19.64
C GLY A 141 11.58 17.56 18.22
N GLU A 142 12.06 18.34 17.25
CA GLU A 142 11.72 18.16 15.84
C GLU A 142 12.54 17.08 15.12
N ASN A 143 13.55 16.53 15.79
CA ASN A 143 14.43 15.52 15.23
C ASN A 143 13.99 14.12 15.62
N ILE A 144 14.30 13.13 14.77
CA ILE A 144 14.06 11.72 15.06
C ILE A 144 15.38 10.94 15.05
N VAL A 145 15.47 9.93 15.92
CA VAL A 145 16.60 9.00 15.99
C VAL A 145 16.08 7.58 15.81
N PHE A 146 16.61 6.88 14.81
CA PHE A 146 16.30 5.47 14.57
C PHE A 146 17.11 4.58 15.52
N LEU A 147 16.44 3.90 16.44
CA LEU A 147 17.10 3.04 17.43
C LEU A 147 17.57 1.69 16.85
N ARG A 148 17.25 1.41 15.58
CA ARG A 148 17.54 0.13 14.87
C ARG A 148 17.06 -1.11 15.63
N LYS A 149 16.08 -0.93 16.52
CA LYS A 149 15.51 -2.00 17.35
C LYS A 149 14.13 -2.37 16.80
N ILE A 150 13.93 -3.64 16.49
CA ILE A 150 12.61 -4.15 16.11
C ILE A 150 11.76 -4.31 17.38
N VAL A 151 10.58 -3.70 17.38
CA VAL A 151 9.61 -3.76 18.48
C VAL A 151 8.26 -4.21 17.96
N ARG A 152 7.45 -4.82 18.82
CA ARG A 152 6.12 -5.32 18.44
C ARG A 152 5.13 -4.15 18.31
N GLY A 153 4.30 -4.18 17.27
CA GLY A 153 3.29 -3.16 16.97
C GLY A 153 3.35 -2.66 15.52
N GLY A 154 2.30 -1.94 15.11
CA GLY A 154 2.29 -1.15 13.89
C GLY A 154 3.16 0.10 14.01
N ALA A 155 3.36 0.81 12.89
CA ALA A 155 3.97 2.14 12.93
C ALA A 155 2.86 3.19 12.93
N ASP A 156 2.64 3.87 14.06
CA ASP A 156 1.51 4.81 14.23
C ASP A 156 1.68 6.13 13.45
N LYS A 157 2.87 6.40 12.90
CA LYS A 157 3.19 7.64 12.18
C LYS A 157 4.11 7.41 11.00
N SER A 158 3.87 8.15 9.92
CA SER A 158 4.77 8.26 8.77
C SER A 158 5.81 9.35 9.02
N TYR A 159 7.07 8.95 9.11
CA TYR A 159 8.19 9.87 9.39
C TYR A 159 8.85 10.44 8.11
N GLY A 160 8.09 10.58 7.03
CA GLY A 160 8.64 10.94 5.71
C GLY A 160 9.29 12.33 5.71
N ILE A 161 8.58 13.33 6.23
CA ILE A 161 9.06 14.71 6.32
C ILE A 161 10.26 14.83 7.27
N GLN A 162 10.22 14.13 8.41
CA GLN A 162 11.31 14.12 9.37
C GLN A 162 12.58 13.47 8.78
N VAL A 163 12.44 12.43 7.95
CA VAL A 163 13.57 11.86 7.19
C VAL A 163 14.10 12.87 6.16
N ALA A 164 13.24 13.63 5.50
CA ALA A 164 13.67 14.68 4.57
C ALA A 164 14.45 15.80 5.30
N ARG A 165 14.01 16.21 6.50
CA ARG A 165 14.74 17.15 7.36
C ARG A 165 16.13 16.60 7.73
N LEU A 166 16.22 15.34 8.13
CA LEU A 166 17.50 14.66 8.42
C LEU A 166 18.42 14.57 7.19
N ALA A 167 17.87 14.50 5.98
CA ALA A 167 18.62 14.51 4.73
C ALA A 167 19.14 15.91 4.37
N GLY A 168 18.79 16.95 5.13
CA GLY A 168 19.24 18.32 4.91
C GLY A 168 18.44 19.06 3.84
N LEU A 169 17.17 18.69 3.61
CA LEU A 169 16.30 19.50 2.75
C LEU A 169 16.10 20.89 3.38
N PRO A 170 16.02 21.96 2.56
CA PRO A 170 15.82 23.32 3.07
C PRO A 170 14.54 23.45 3.91
N ASP A 171 14.59 24.21 5.00
CA ASP A 171 13.46 24.39 5.91
C ASP A 171 12.19 24.87 5.19
N LEU A 172 12.32 25.78 4.22
CA LEU A 172 11.20 26.24 3.39
C LEU A 172 10.44 25.10 2.70
N VAL A 173 11.14 24.06 2.23
CA VAL A 173 10.54 22.89 1.58
C VAL A 173 9.86 22.00 2.62
N ILE A 174 10.51 21.83 3.77
CA ILE A 174 9.99 21.04 4.89
C ILE A 174 8.70 21.66 5.45
N ASP A 175 8.69 22.97 5.66
CA ASP A 175 7.53 23.72 6.15
C ASP A 175 6.36 23.60 5.17
N ARG A 176 6.63 23.77 3.86
CA ARG A 176 5.60 23.60 2.83
C ARG A 176 5.07 22.17 2.77
N ALA A 177 5.93 21.16 2.92
CA ALA A 177 5.51 19.77 2.95
C ALA A 177 4.63 19.47 4.18
N MET A 178 4.91 20.08 5.35
CA MET A 178 4.08 19.94 6.54
C MET A 178 2.69 20.57 6.34
N GLU A 179 2.60 21.76 5.73
CA GLU A 179 1.33 22.38 5.39
C GLU A 179 0.48 21.49 4.46
N LEU A 180 1.10 20.95 3.40
CA LEU A 180 0.40 20.10 2.43
C LEU A 180 -0.11 18.79 3.07
N VAL A 181 0.68 18.17 3.94
CA VAL A 181 0.24 16.96 4.65
C VAL A 181 -0.95 17.26 5.56
N SER A 182 -0.96 18.40 6.26
CA SER A 182 -2.09 18.82 7.09
C SER A 182 -3.36 19.01 6.25
N GLN A 183 -3.24 19.67 5.09
CA GLN A 183 -4.37 19.89 4.19
C GLN A 183 -4.94 18.58 3.64
N LEU A 184 -4.07 17.65 3.24
CA LEU A 184 -4.48 16.34 2.73
C LEU A 184 -5.13 15.49 3.83
N SER A 185 -4.61 15.50 5.06
CA SER A 185 -5.23 14.77 6.16
C SER A 185 -6.58 15.34 6.56
N ASP A 186 -6.76 16.66 6.54
CA ASP A 186 -8.02 17.30 6.89
C ASP A 186 -9.11 17.01 5.84
N ASN A 187 -8.72 16.95 4.56
CA ASN A 187 -9.59 16.58 3.45
C ASN A 187 -10.01 15.10 3.51
N ASP A 188 -9.10 14.19 3.87
CA ASP A 188 -9.43 12.78 4.08
C ASP A 188 -10.38 12.58 5.27
N ILE A 189 -10.21 13.35 6.36
CA ILE A 189 -11.09 13.30 7.52
C ILE A 189 -12.48 13.86 7.17
N THR A 190 -12.56 14.97 6.44
CA THR A 190 -13.85 15.54 6.01
C THR A 190 -14.59 14.61 5.03
N ALA A 191 -13.89 13.95 4.10
CA ALA A 191 -14.48 12.93 3.24
C ALA A 191 -14.97 11.69 4.02
N ARG A 192 -14.25 11.27 5.07
CA ARG A 192 -14.68 10.18 5.96
C ARG A 192 -15.86 10.56 6.85
N LEU A 193 -15.95 11.81 7.30
CA LEU A 193 -17.08 12.29 8.12
C LEU A 193 -18.36 12.42 7.27
N GLN A 194 -18.23 12.93 6.04
CA GLN A 194 -19.37 13.03 5.11
C GLN A 194 -19.93 11.66 4.69
N SER A 195 -19.10 10.60 4.65
CA SER A 195 -19.57 9.23 4.37
C SER A 195 -20.21 8.53 5.57
N LEU A 196 -19.95 8.99 6.81
CA LEU A 196 -20.57 8.47 8.04
C LEU A 196 -21.93 9.11 8.34
N ASP A 197 -22.18 10.34 7.87
CA ASP A 197 -23.44 11.07 8.09
C ASP A 197 -24.60 10.65 7.15
N GLY A 198 -24.40 9.61 6.32
CA GLY A 198 -25.41 9.05 5.41
C GLY A 198 -26.55 8.24 6.06
N LYS A 199 -26.59 8.11 7.40
CA LYS A 199 -27.72 7.48 8.12
C LYS A 199 -28.09 8.24 9.40
N GLY A 200 -29.01 9.20 9.24
CA GLY A 200 -30.06 9.46 10.24
C GLY A 200 -30.05 10.83 10.93
N GLY A 201 -30.99 11.69 10.52
CA GLY A 201 -31.86 12.43 11.46
C GLY A 201 -31.39 13.78 12.02
N THR A 202 -31.88 14.86 11.41
CA THR A 202 -32.40 16.12 12.01
C THR A 202 -31.75 16.68 13.29
N SER A 203 -31.19 17.90 13.23
CA SER A 203 -31.73 19.14 13.86
C SER A 203 -30.73 20.31 13.89
N ALA A 204 -31.28 21.51 13.82
CA ALA A 204 -30.65 22.82 13.65
C ALA A 204 -29.63 23.28 14.72
N GLY A 205 -28.66 24.09 14.29
CA GLY A 205 -27.86 24.99 15.13
C GLY A 205 -26.98 25.92 14.26
N LYS A 206 -27.06 27.24 14.48
CA LYS A 206 -26.68 28.32 13.55
C LYS A 206 -25.45 29.09 14.05
N LYS A 207 -24.70 29.71 13.11
CA LYS A 207 -23.71 30.85 13.22
C LYS A 207 -22.26 30.46 13.56
N ASN A 208 -21.17 31.05 13.07
CA ASN A 208 -20.77 32.15 12.15
C ASN A 208 -19.30 31.80 11.78
N GLY A 209 -18.74 31.92 10.57
CA GLY A 209 -18.54 33.13 9.76
C GLY A 209 -17.05 33.28 9.40
N SER A 210 -16.67 32.92 8.17
CA SER A 210 -15.48 33.46 7.48
C SER A 210 -15.59 33.20 5.97
N LYS A 211 -15.26 34.21 5.18
CA LYS A 211 -15.50 34.38 3.74
C LYS A 211 -15.02 33.19 2.88
N PRO A 212 -15.77 32.76 1.84
CA PRO A 212 -15.24 31.79 0.87
C PRO A 212 -14.31 32.52 -0.11
N VAL A 213 -13.09 32.01 -0.24
CA VAL A 213 -12.21 32.32 -1.36
C VAL A 213 -12.65 31.43 -2.52
N HIS A 214 -13.00 32.05 -3.64
CA HIS A 214 -13.45 31.38 -4.86
C HIS A 214 -12.27 30.62 -5.49
N TYR A 215 -12.34 29.30 -5.49
CA TYR A 215 -11.49 28.43 -6.30
C TYR A 215 -12.38 27.72 -7.32
N ASP A 216 -11.89 27.65 -8.56
CA ASP A 216 -12.63 27.15 -9.73
C ASP A 216 -13.16 25.72 -9.53
N ASP A 217 -14.41 25.50 -9.96
CA ASP A 217 -15.22 24.28 -9.81
C ASP A 217 -14.68 23.02 -10.56
N VAL A 218 -13.43 23.04 -11.02
CA VAL A 218 -12.84 21.97 -11.84
C VAL A 218 -12.11 20.90 -11.02
N ASP A 219 -11.65 21.22 -9.79
CA ASP A 219 -10.86 20.27 -8.98
C ASP A 219 -11.65 19.54 -7.89
N LEU A 220 -12.85 20.01 -7.52
CA LEU A 220 -13.72 19.32 -6.54
C LEU A 220 -14.49 18.13 -7.13
N ALA A 221 -14.58 18.02 -8.45
CA ALA A 221 -15.32 16.94 -9.11
C ALA A 221 -14.56 15.59 -9.11
N GLN A 222 -13.25 15.57 -8.80
CA GLN A 222 -12.43 14.37 -9.02
C GLN A 222 -12.42 13.36 -7.85
N MET A 223 -13.00 13.70 -6.68
CA MET A 223 -13.01 12.82 -5.50
C MET A 223 -14.42 12.45 -4.98
N SER A 224 -15.50 12.96 -5.58
CA SER A 224 -16.89 12.66 -5.19
C SER A 224 -17.67 11.79 -6.20
N LEU A 225 -17.00 11.17 -7.18
CA LEU A 225 -17.67 10.53 -8.33
C LEU A 225 -17.93 9.01 -8.21
N PHE A 226 -17.85 8.41 -7.03
CA PHE A 226 -18.01 6.95 -6.88
C PHE A 226 -19.26 6.47 -6.14
N ASP A 227 -20.22 7.34 -5.85
CA ASP A 227 -21.51 6.87 -5.33
C ASP A 227 -22.68 7.76 -5.77
N THR A 228 -22.97 7.73 -7.08
CA THR A 228 -24.30 7.95 -7.71
C THR A 228 -24.09 8.15 -9.21
N THR A 229 -23.79 7.08 -9.96
CA THR A 229 -24.02 7.12 -11.43
C THR A 229 -25.31 6.36 -11.68
N SER A 230 -26.37 7.11 -11.95
CA SER A 230 -27.68 6.55 -12.29
C SER A 230 -27.68 6.09 -13.75
N ASP A 231 -28.58 5.17 -14.13
CA ASP A 231 -28.71 4.72 -15.52
C ASP A 231 -28.98 5.90 -16.48
N GLU A 232 -29.58 6.98 -15.97
CA GLU A 232 -29.84 8.21 -16.70
C GLU A 232 -28.57 8.95 -17.12
N ASP A 233 -27.49 8.87 -16.34
CA ASP A 233 -26.22 9.55 -16.64
C ASP A 233 -25.49 8.90 -17.83
N VAL A 234 -25.54 7.57 -17.92
CA VAL A 234 -24.95 6.81 -19.03
C VAL A 234 -25.79 6.98 -20.31
N LEU A 235 -27.12 6.99 -20.18
CA LEU A 235 -28.03 7.24 -21.30
C LEU A 235 -27.88 8.66 -21.85
N LYS A 236 -27.72 9.65 -20.96
CA LYS A 236 -27.47 11.03 -21.33
C LYS A 236 -26.12 11.18 -22.04
N GLU A 237 -25.06 10.59 -21.49
CA GLU A 237 -23.74 10.60 -22.12
C GLU A 237 -23.80 9.97 -23.52
N LEU A 238 -24.48 8.83 -23.70
CA LEU A 238 -24.64 8.20 -25.01
C LEU A 238 -25.43 9.08 -26.01
N SER A 239 -26.40 9.85 -25.53
CA SER A 239 -27.21 10.74 -26.39
C SER A 239 -26.46 12.01 -26.83
N GLU A 240 -25.47 12.44 -26.05
CA GLU A 240 -24.67 13.65 -26.32
C GLU A 240 -23.41 13.35 -27.14
N VAL A 241 -23.10 12.08 -27.39
CA VAL A 241 -21.95 11.66 -28.20
C VAL A 241 -22.17 12.00 -29.68
N ASP A 242 -21.35 12.90 -30.21
CA ASP A 242 -21.36 13.26 -31.64
C ASP A 242 -20.60 12.21 -32.47
N ILE A 243 -21.35 11.25 -33.00
CA ILE A 243 -20.84 10.13 -33.79
C ILE A 243 -20.16 10.61 -35.09
N GLN A 244 -20.56 11.76 -35.65
CA GLN A 244 -20.08 12.19 -36.96
C GLN A 244 -18.65 12.72 -36.94
N ASN A 245 -18.18 13.19 -35.78
CA ASN A 245 -16.87 13.82 -35.61
C ASN A 245 -15.88 12.98 -34.79
N LEU A 246 -16.25 11.74 -34.42
CA LEU A 246 -15.34 10.86 -33.68
C LEU A 246 -14.39 10.13 -34.61
N THR A 247 -13.13 10.04 -34.18
CA THR A 247 -12.20 9.10 -34.81
C THR A 247 -12.59 7.67 -34.41
N PRO A 248 -12.28 6.65 -35.25
CA PRO A 248 -12.60 5.26 -34.92
C PRO A 248 -12.01 4.79 -33.57
N LEU A 249 -10.86 5.34 -33.17
CA LEU A 249 -10.22 5.02 -31.90
C LEU A 249 -10.96 5.66 -30.72
N ASP A 250 -11.39 6.91 -30.84
CA ASP A 250 -12.15 7.62 -29.80
C ASP A 250 -13.53 7.00 -29.61
N ALA A 251 -14.16 6.53 -30.69
CA ALA A 251 -15.41 5.78 -30.62
C ALA A 251 -15.25 4.47 -29.82
N LEU A 252 -14.18 3.71 -30.09
CA LEU A 252 -13.88 2.47 -29.35
C LEU A 252 -13.58 2.74 -27.87
N ASN A 253 -12.80 3.78 -27.57
CA ASN A 253 -12.48 4.18 -26.20
C ASN A 253 -13.74 4.64 -25.43
N THR A 254 -14.62 5.39 -26.09
CA THR A 254 -15.88 5.86 -25.51
C THR A 254 -16.82 4.69 -25.20
N LEU A 255 -16.97 3.74 -26.15
CA LEU A 255 -17.75 2.52 -25.93
C LEU A 255 -17.18 1.66 -24.79
N TYR A 256 -15.84 1.52 -24.73
CA TYR A 256 -15.18 0.78 -23.65
C TYR A 256 -15.43 1.43 -22.28
N ARG A 257 -15.37 2.76 -22.19
CA ARG A 257 -15.65 3.53 -20.96
C ARG A 257 -17.09 3.34 -20.50
N LEU A 258 -18.06 3.50 -21.40
CA LEU A 258 -19.50 3.31 -21.10
C LEU A 258 -19.80 1.87 -20.68
N GLN A 259 -19.22 0.88 -21.37
CA GLN A 259 -19.39 -0.54 -21.02
C GLN A 259 -18.77 -0.87 -19.66
N SER A 260 -17.60 -0.32 -19.33
CA SER A 260 -16.94 -0.56 -18.05
C SER A 260 -17.73 0.03 -16.89
N ARG A 261 -18.32 1.22 -17.07
CA ARG A 261 -19.23 1.85 -16.09
C ARG A 261 -20.47 0.99 -15.80
N LEU A 262 -21.03 0.35 -16.83
CA LEU A 262 -22.16 -0.59 -16.66
C LEU A 262 -21.74 -1.94 -16.07
N LYS A 263 -20.60 -2.51 -16.49
CA LYS A 263 -20.13 -3.84 -16.04
C LYS A 263 -19.62 -3.85 -14.60
N ASN A 264 -19.06 -2.76 -14.11
CA ASN A 264 -18.64 -2.64 -12.70
C ASN A 264 -19.82 -2.74 -11.70
N ARG A 265 -21.08 -2.76 -12.18
CA ARG A 265 -22.26 -3.13 -11.37
C ARG A 265 -22.63 -4.61 -11.44
N TRP A 266 -22.40 -5.29 -12.57
CA TRP A 266 -22.86 -6.68 -12.77
C TRP A 266 -22.03 -7.72 -12.03
N SER A 267 -20.78 -7.42 -11.71
CA SER A 267 -19.91 -8.27 -10.87
C SER A 267 -20.22 -8.18 -9.36
N ALA A 268 -21.10 -7.25 -8.94
CA ALA A 268 -21.54 -7.09 -7.54
C ALA A 268 -22.90 -7.72 -7.25
N HIS A 269 -23.62 -8.24 -8.26
CA HIS A 269 -24.94 -8.87 -8.14
C HIS A 269 -25.02 -10.18 -8.95
N GLU A 270 -24.18 -11.16 -8.64
CA GLU A 270 -24.50 -12.57 -8.91
C GLU A 270 -24.92 -13.25 -7.59
N PRO A 271 -26.21 -13.59 -7.42
CA PRO A 271 -26.63 -14.57 -6.44
C PRO A 271 -26.42 -15.99 -6.98
N SER A 272 -25.95 -16.88 -6.11
CA SER A 272 -26.04 -18.34 -6.25
C SER A 272 -27.47 -18.83 -6.46
#